data_AF-A0A9N9GK62-F1
#
_entry.id   AF-A0A9N9GK62-F1
#
_cell.length_a   1.000
_cell.length_b   1.000
_cell.length_c   1.000
_cell.angle_alpha   90.00
_cell.angle_beta   90.00
_cell.angle_gamma   90.00
#
_symmetry.space_group_name_H-M   'P 1'
#
loop_
_entity.id
_entity.type
_entity.pdbx_description
1 polymer ?
#
loop_
_entity_poly.entity_id
_entity_poly.type
_entity_poly.pdbx_seq_one_letter_code
_entity_poly.pdbx_strand_id
1 'polypeptide(L)'
;MPIKIGDPPQAFNVMLDTGSGYLWIPATSCSRCKGKNKYDASKDKKSACIRTPLHNPYIPHIPCKIKTSGYIGGSVSRNYNLSDLIIGGLKVTNQLFIAANNINFPELSSAYDGIFGLGYGQQTFISLKSQGLIDFIQIAFKFGRDRESKSHITVGDNNPSLFVGKVTWSNALGPKNIRALIDSGYSYSFADNNIAKNIYKKIPNYKDIVRSNDQLNGLCAGGFQSGGPSGAWILGLTFLKNVYSIFEQYQNRNRFRVGFASLNMNSE
;
A
#
# COMPACT_ATOMS: atom_id res chain seq x y z
N MET A 1 3.55 -3.64 8.21
CA MET A 1 4.48 -2.58 8.65
C MET A 1 3.95 -1.96 9.92
N PRO A 2 4.75 -1.80 10.98
CA PRO A 2 4.33 -1.15 12.21
C PRO A 2 4.28 0.38 12.04
N ILE A 3 3.23 1.00 12.57
CA ILE A 3 3.07 2.46 12.68
C ILE A 3 2.47 2.83 14.05
N LYS A 4 2.53 4.11 14.42
CA LYS A 4 1.76 4.62 15.56
C LYS A 4 1.02 5.90 15.20
N ILE A 5 -0.18 6.08 15.74
CA ILE A 5 -1.01 7.28 15.51
C ILE A 5 -1.45 7.86 16.84
N GLY A 6 -1.42 9.19 16.95
CA GLY A 6 -1.95 9.93 18.09
C GLY A 6 -0.92 10.35 19.13
N ASP A 7 -1.41 11.10 20.11
CA ASP A 7 -0.65 11.55 21.28
C ASP A 7 -1.47 11.34 22.58
N PRO A 8 -1.18 10.31 23.41
CA PRO A 8 -0.08 9.36 23.27
C PRO A 8 -0.23 8.39 22.08
N PRO A 9 0.88 7.85 21.53
CA PRO A 9 0.84 7.02 20.33
C PRO A 9 0.15 5.66 20.54
N GLN A 10 -0.81 5.34 19.66
CA GLN A 10 -1.51 4.05 19.55
C GLN A 10 -0.88 3.23 18.43
N ALA A 11 -0.52 1.97 18.67
CA ALA A 11 0.21 1.13 17.72
C ALA A 11 -0.69 0.32 16.79
N PHE A 12 -0.29 0.21 15.52
CA PHE A 12 -1.00 -0.56 14.50
C PHE A 12 -0.03 -1.28 13.57
N ASN A 13 -0.43 -2.45 13.09
CA ASN A 13 0.22 -3.12 11.97
C ASN A 13 -0.59 -2.89 10.70
N VAL A 14 0.01 -2.28 9.69
CA VAL A 14 -0.68 -1.95 8.43
C VAL A 14 -0.13 -2.73 7.25
N MET A 15 -1.03 -3.09 6.34
CA MET A 15 -0.70 -3.64 5.03
C MET A 15 -0.37 -2.49 4.07
N LEU A 16 0.70 -2.63 3.29
CA LEU A 16 1.08 -1.64 2.29
C LEU A 16 0.31 -1.90 1.00
N ASP A 17 -0.36 -0.88 0.49
CA ASP A 17 -1.29 -1.02 -0.64
C ASP A 17 -1.05 0.11 -1.67
N THR A 18 -0.40 -0.23 -2.77
CA THR A 18 -0.16 0.71 -3.89
C THR A 18 -1.40 0.94 -4.76
N GLY A 19 -2.49 0.20 -4.55
CA GLY A 19 -3.79 0.41 -5.18
C GLY A 19 -4.69 1.44 -4.49
N SER A 20 -4.45 1.77 -3.21
CA SER A 20 -5.24 2.76 -2.46
C SER A 20 -4.44 4.00 -2.03
N GLY A 21 -5.10 5.16 -1.90
CA GLY A 21 -4.43 6.46 -1.68
C GLY A 21 -4.36 6.96 -0.24
N TYR A 22 -5.08 6.34 0.71
CA TYR A 22 -5.21 6.82 2.09
C TYR A 22 -4.73 5.80 3.11
N LEU A 23 -4.34 6.27 4.30
CA LEU A 23 -4.15 5.45 5.48
C LEU A 23 -5.53 5.15 6.12
N TRP A 24 -5.83 3.88 6.32
CA TRP A 24 -7.07 3.36 6.88
C TRP A 24 -6.78 2.59 8.15
N ILE A 25 -7.41 2.98 9.25
CA ILE A 25 -7.30 2.33 10.55
C ILE A 25 -8.70 2.10 11.11
N PRO A 26 -9.00 0.93 11.70
CA PRO A 26 -10.30 0.70 12.29
C PRO A 26 -10.49 1.58 13.53
N ALA A 27 -11.62 2.27 13.62
CA ALA A 27 -12.02 3.01 14.83
C ALA A 27 -12.54 2.03 15.90
N THR A 28 -12.58 2.46 17.17
CA THR A 28 -13.22 1.70 18.26
C THR A 28 -14.68 1.33 17.95
N SER A 29 -15.37 2.20 17.19
CA SER A 29 -16.73 1.96 16.69
C SER A 29 -16.85 0.88 15.59
N CYS A 30 -15.74 0.31 15.11
CA CYS A 30 -15.79 -0.74 14.10
C CYS A 30 -16.31 -2.07 14.67
N SER A 31 -17.52 -2.45 14.26
CA SER A 31 -18.20 -3.67 14.71
C SER A 31 -17.65 -4.95 14.05
N ARG A 32 -17.15 -4.84 12.82
CA ARG A 32 -16.60 -5.97 12.03
C ARG A 32 -15.08 -6.15 12.16
N CYS A 33 -14.41 -5.30 12.94
CA CYS A 33 -12.95 -5.34 13.12
C CYS A 33 -12.55 -6.08 14.41
N LYS A 34 -13.14 -7.25 14.69
CA LYS A 34 -12.80 -8.04 15.89
C LYS A 34 -11.34 -8.52 15.82
N GLY A 35 -10.65 -8.51 16.96
CA GLY A 35 -9.25 -8.96 17.07
C GLY A 35 -8.19 -8.00 16.52
N LYS A 36 -8.59 -6.86 15.93
CA LYS A 36 -7.67 -5.82 15.44
C LYS A 36 -7.46 -4.74 16.49
N ASN A 37 -6.28 -4.11 16.51
CA ASN A 37 -6.08 -2.86 17.24
C ASN A 37 -6.96 -1.78 16.63
N LYS A 38 -7.63 -0.99 17.48
CA LYS A 38 -8.57 0.05 17.04
C LYS A 38 -8.15 1.42 17.54
N TYR A 39 -8.24 2.40 16.66
CA TYR A 39 -7.99 3.80 16.98
C TYR A 39 -9.10 4.37 17.85
N ASP A 40 -8.70 4.83 19.03
CA ASP A 40 -9.53 5.50 20.01
C ASP A 40 -9.25 7.00 19.99
N ALA A 41 -10.10 7.75 19.30
CA ALA A 41 -9.99 9.20 19.19
C ALA A 41 -10.10 9.91 20.56
N SER A 42 -10.76 9.30 21.56
CA SER A 42 -10.91 9.90 22.89
C SER A 42 -9.60 9.92 23.68
N LYS A 43 -8.64 9.06 23.31
CA LYS A 43 -7.31 8.98 23.93
C LYS A 43 -6.26 9.80 23.21
N ASP A 44 -6.57 10.32 22.03
CA ASP A 44 -5.64 11.10 21.24
C ASP A 44 -5.89 12.60 21.44
N LYS A 45 -4.98 13.26 22.16
CA LYS A 45 -5.04 14.68 22.49
C LYS A 45 -4.95 15.59 21.26
N LYS A 46 -4.47 15.05 20.13
CA LYS A 46 -4.29 15.79 18.86
C LYS A 46 -5.32 15.43 17.81
N SER A 47 -6.22 14.49 18.11
CA SER A 47 -7.26 14.08 17.17
C SER A 47 -8.12 15.27 16.78
N ALA A 48 -8.01 15.70 15.52
CA ALA A 48 -8.81 16.77 14.95
C ALA A 48 -9.52 16.27 13.70
N CYS A 49 -10.62 16.94 13.33
CA CYS A 49 -11.30 16.70 12.06
C CYS A 49 -11.17 17.95 11.18
N ILE A 50 -11.05 17.77 9.86
CA ILE A 50 -11.05 18.89 8.91
C ILE A 50 -12.47 19.47 8.84
N ARG A 51 -12.68 20.65 9.43
CA ARG A 51 -13.97 21.40 9.39
C ARG A 51 -13.98 22.51 8.33
N THR A 52 -12.81 22.96 7.88
CA THR A 52 -12.63 24.02 6.88
C THR A 52 -11.72 23.54 5.74
N PRO A 53 -11.83 24.10 4.52
CA PRO A 53 -10.92 23.74 3.43
C PRO A 53 -9.49 24.08 3.82
N LEU A 54 -8.62 23.08 3.96
CA LEU A 54 -7.20 23.35 3.87
C LEU A 54 -6.95 23.83 2.45
N HIS A 55 -6.33 25.00 2.28
CA HIS A 55 -5.77 25.44 0.99
C HIS A 55 -4.52 24.59 0.66
N ASN A 56 -4.64 23.27 0.75
CA ASN A 56 -3.66 22.33 0.29
C ASN A 56 -4.23 21.66 -0.97
N PRO A 57 -3.71 21.96 -2.17
CA PRO A 57 -4.22 21.40 -3.43
C PRO A 57 -4.10 19.87 -3.50
N TYR A 58 -3.37 19.25 -2.57
CA TYR A 58 -3.22 17.80 -2.47
C TYR A 58 -4.20 17.14 -1.49
N ILE A 59 -4.85 17.88 -0.58
CA ILE A 59 -5.83 17.32 0.36
C ILE A 59 -7.23 17.76 -0.09
N PRO A 60 -8.05 16.87 -0.68
CA PRO A 60 -9.41 17.23 -1.07
C PRO A 60 -10.20 17.76 0.13
N HIS A 61 -11.14 18.68 -0.10
CA HIS A 61 -12.06 19.09 0.95
C HIS A 61 -12.87 17.87 1.39
N ILE A 62 -12.65 17.46 2.63
CA ILE A 62 -13.12 16.19 3.12
C ILE A 62 -13.93 16.43 4.40
N PRO A 63 -15.27 16.45 4.31
CA PRO A 63 -16.08 16.69 5.50
C PRO A 63 -15.84 15.64 6.59
N CYS A 64 -16.04 16.05 7.83
CA CYS A 64 -15.92 15.18 9.02
C CYS A 64 -16.78 13.92 8.92
N LYS A 65 -17.74 13.85 8.00
CA LYS A 65 -18.45 12.62 7.60
C LYS A 65 -18.50 12.58 6.08
N ILE A 66 -17.84 11.59 5.48
CA ILE A 66 -18.02 11.28 4.06
C ILE A 66 -18.60 9.87 3.96
N LYS A 67 -19.60 9.71 3.09
CA LYS A 67 -19.97 8.41 2.56
C LYS A 67 -19.03 8.14 1.40
N THR A 68 -18.03 7.27 1.55
CA THR A 68 -17.27 6.79 0.40
C THR A 68 -17.77 5.40 0.02
N SER A 69 -18.06 5.18 -1.26
CA SER A 69 -18.29 3.85 -1.85
C SER A 69 -16.96 3.31 -2.37
N GLY A 70 -16.70 2.00 -2.21
CA GLY A 70 -15.46 1.42 -2.70
C GLY A 70 -15.23 -0.06 -2.37
N TYR A 71 -14.22 -0.63 -3.03
CA TYR A 71 -13.81 -2.05 -3.09
C TYR A 71 -13.26 -2.64 -1.78
N ILE A 72 -13.04 -1.82 -0.75
CA ILE A 72 -13.08 -2.25 0.64
C ILE A 72 -14.59 -2.34 0.96
N GLY A 73 -15.20 -3.47 0.62
CA GLY A 73 -16.65 -3.75 0.59
C GLY A 73 -17.39 -3.66 1.92
N GLY A 74 -17.17 -2.63 2.71
CA GLY A 74 -17.86 -2.38 3.96
C GLY A 74 -17.98 -0.89 4.07
N SER A 75 -19.22 -0.39 4.03
CA SER A 75 -19.56 1.03 4.03
C SER A 75 -18.56 1.86 4.84
N VAL A 76 -17.69 2.60 4.15
CA VAL A 76 -16.83 3.61 4.76
C VAL A 76 -17.76 4.74 5.19
N SER A 77 -18.30 4.54 6.37
CA SER A 77 -19.03 5.52 7.12
C SER A 77 -18.01 6.00 8.14
N ARG A 78 -17.52 7.23 7.99
CA ARG A 78 -17.03 8.11 9.07
C ARG A 78 -15.57 8.59 8.94
N ASN A 79 -15.50 9.91 9.14
CA ASN A 79 -14.49 10.69 9.84
C ASN A 79 -13.03 10.47 9.40
N TYR A 80 -12.59 11.35 8.52
CA TYR A 80 -11.18 11.65 8.37
C TYR A 80 -10.70 12.39 9.60
N ASN A 81 -9.56 11.97 10.11
CA ASN A 81 -8.92 12.55 11.29
C ASN A 81 -7.53 13.04 10.90
N LEU A 82 -7.09 14.07 11.60
CA LEU A 82 -5.73 14.55 11.63
C LEU A 82 -5.15 14.19 12.98
N SER A 83 -3.96 13.61 12.96
CA SER A 83 -3.14 13.46 14.17
C SER A 83 -1.67 13.24 13.82
N ASP A 84 -0.83 13.07 14.83
CA ASP A 84 0.55 12.67 14.64
C ASP A 84 0.61 11.21 14.15
N LEU A 85 1.43 10.94 13.14
CA LEU A 85 1.78 9.58 12.69
C LEU A 85 3.28 9.37 12.90
N ILE A 86 3.65 8.18 13.37
CA ILE A 86 5.04 7.73 13.50
C ILE A 86 5.22 6.52 12.58
N ILE A 87 6.17 6.63 11.65
CA ILE A 87 6.54 5.59 10.68
C ILE A 87 8.06 5.55 10.52
N GLY A 88 8.68 4.38 10.71
CA GLY A 88 10.13 4.23 10.52
C GLY A 88 10.98 5.19 11.36
N GLY A 89 10.50 5.61 12.54
CA GLY A 89 11.16 6.61 13.38
C GLY A 89 10.86 8.07 13.00
N LEU A 90 10.30 8.33 11.82
CA LEU A 90 9.86 9.66 11.41
C LEU A 90 8.51 9.99 12.03
N LYS A 91 8.40 11.18 12.62
CA LYS A 91 7.15 11.70 13.19
C LYS A 91 6.60 12.81 12.29
N VAL A 92 5.47 12.55 11.64
CA VAL A 92 4.73 13.54 10.84
C VAL A 92 3.55 14.06 11.65
N THR A 93 3.36 15.36 11.67
CA THR A 93 2.25 16.01 12.40
C THR A 93 1.06 16.24 11.47
N ASN A 94 -0.16 16.33 12.01
CA ASN A 94 -1.38 16.59 11.24
C ASN A 94 -1.54 15.66 10.01
N GLN A 95 -1.18 14.38 10.16
CA GLN A 95 -1.36 13.38 9.13
C GLN A 95 -2.85 13.07 8.96
N LEU A 96 -3.34 13.17 7.73
CA LEU A 96 -4.66 12.71 7.36
C LEU A 96 -4.71 11.17 7.36
N PHE A 97 -5.69 10.61 8.04
CA PHE A 97 -6.04 9.20 7.96
C PHE A 97 -7.54 8.98 8.17
N ILE A 98 -8.02 7.80 7.81
CA ILE A 98 -9.43 7.43 7.92
C ILE A 98 -9.59 6.46 9.08
N ALA A 99 -10.40 6.85 10.07
CA ALA A 99 -10.80 5.96 11.17
C ALA A 99 -12.12 5.26 10.80
N ALA A 100 -12.02 4.07 10.23
CA ALA A 100 -13.15 3.37 9.63
C ALA A 100 -14.02 2.66 10.68
N ASN A 101 -15.35 2.74 10.56
CA ASN A 101 -16.29 1.94 11.37
C ASN A 101 -16.62 0.57 10.74
N ASN A 102 -16.10 0.31 9.55
CA ASN A 102 -16.27 -0.95 8.84
C ASN A 102 -15.08 -1.11 7.89
N ILE A 103 -14.44 -2.27 7.92
CA ILE A 103 -13.40 -2.67 6.99
C ILE A 103 -13.81 -4.03 6.47
N ASN A 104 -14.10 -4.13 5.18
CA ASN A 104 -14.35 -5.41 4.53
C ASN A 104 -13.49 -5.49 3.28
N PHE A 105 -12.21 -5.74 3.50
CA PHE A 105 -11.25 -6.01 2.43
C PHE A 105 -10.84 -7.47 2.55
N PRO A 106 -11.33 -8.37 1.68
CA PRO A 106 -11.06 -9.81 1.77
C PRO A 106 -9.56 -10.15 1.81
N GLU A 107 -8.74 -9.35 1.14
CA GLU A 107 -7.29 -9.50 1.07
C GLU A 107 -6.58 -8.97 2.32
N LEU A 108 -7.26 -8.25 3.22
CA LEU A 108 -6.69 -7.82 4.49
C LEU A 108 -6.52 -9.01 5.44
N SER A 109 -5.30 -9.54 5.49
CA SER A 109 -4.92 -10.58 6.45
C SER A 109 -5.27 -10.20 7.90
N SER A 110 -5.52 -11.22 8.73
CA SER A 110 -5.67 -11.07 10.17
C SER A 110 -4.43 -10.47 10.83
N ALA A 111 -3.25 -10.58 10.20
CA ALA A 111 -2.00 -9.99 10.67
C ALA A 111 -1.95 -8.46 10.63
N TYR A 112 -2.88 -7.81 9.91
CA TYR A 112 -2.90 -6.36 9.75
C TYR A 112 -4.17 -5.75 10.34
N ASP A 113 -4.02 -4.67 11.08
CA ASP A 113 -5.09 -3.86 11.64
C ASP A 113 -5.76 -2.98 10.56
N GLY A 114 -4.95 -2.43 9.65
CA GLY A 114 -5.40 -1.47 8.65
C GLY A 114 -4.56 -1.48 7.37
N ILE A 115 -4.81 -0.49 6.51
CA ILE A 115 -4.21 -0.36 5.19
C ILE A 115 -3.47 0.96 5.11
N PHE A 116 -2.22 0.94 4.67
CA PHE A 116 -1.42 2.13 4.39
C PHE A 116 -1.38 2.31 2.87
N GLY A 117 -2.21 3.22 2.37
CA GLY A 117 -2.30 3.53 0.96
C GLY A 117 -1.08 4.26 0.41
N LEU A 118 -0.60 3.81 -0.74
CA LEU A 118 0.58 4.26 -1.47
C LEU A 118 0.30 4.57 -2.95
N GLY A 119 -0.96 4.51 -3.34
CA GLY A 119 -1.45 4.83 -4.66
C GLY A 119 -1.40 6.33 -4.97
N TYR A 120 -2.11 6.72 -6.02
CA TYR A 120 -2.06 8.07 -6.56
C TYR A 120 -2.30 9.15 -5.49
N GLY A 121 -1.35 10.07 -5.35
CA GLY A 121 -1.40 11.16 -4.38
C GLY A 121 -0.82 10.85 -3.00
N GLN A 122 -0.16 9.70 -2.79
CA GLN A 122 0.69 9.33 -1.64
C GLN A 122 0.67 10.29 -0.43
N GLN A 123 -0.49 10.42 0.24
CA GLN A 123 -0.75 11.55 1.13
C GLN A 123 0.24 11.67 2.29
N THR A 124 0.64 10.52 2.82
CA THR A 124 1.63 10.46 3.89
C THR A 124 3.01 10.93 3.43
N PHE A 125 3.43 10.59 2.21
CA PHE A 125 4.74 10.98 1.69
C PHE A 125 4.75 12.46 1.29
N ILE A 126 3.63 12.99 0.79
CA ILE A 126 3.45 14.43 0.61
C ILE A 126 3.60 15.15 1.96
N SER A 127 3.00 14.62 3.03
CA SER A 127 3.07 15.21 4.38
C SER A 127 4.47 15.13 4.99
N LEU A 128 5.18 14.01 4.78
CA LEU A 128 6.58 13.86 5.18
C LEU A 128 7.47 14.89 4.44
N LYS A 129 7.28 15.02 3.12
CA LYS A 129 8.08 15.94 2.30
C LYS A 129 7.80 17.40 2.64
N SER A 130 6.53 17.78 2.86
CA SER A 130 6.17 19.16 3.21
C SER A 130 6.68 19.58 4.59
N GLN A 131 6.89 18.62 5.49
CA GLN A 131 7.49 18.84 6.81
C GLN A 131 9.03 18.68 6.82
N GLY A 132 9.66 18.51 5.65
CA GLY A 132 11.12 18.41 5.54
C GLY A 132 11.72 17.12 6.10
N LEU A 133 10.90 16.07 6.28
CA LEU A 133 11.33 14.79 6.88
C LEU A 133 11.94 13.83 5.87
N ILE A 134 11.75 14.08 4.57
CA ILE A 134 12.32 13.30 3.47
C ILE A 134 12.71 14.22 2.30
N ASP A 135 13.67 13.78 1.48
CA ASP A 135 14.14 14.55 0.33
C ASP A 135 13.31 14.32 -0.93
N PHE A 136 12.73 13.13 -1.11
CA PHE A 136 11.92 12.80 -2.28
C PHE A 136 10.60 12.16 -1.88
N ILE A 137 9.54 12.41 -2.65
CA ILE A 137 8.30 11.62 -2.54
C ILE A 137 8.56 10.31 -3.28
N GLN A 138 9.31 9.45 -2.63
CA GLN A 138 9.77 8.17 -3.15
C GLN A 138 9.57 7.08 -2.11
N ILE A 139 9.12 5.92 -2.58
CA ILE A 139 9.06 4.69 -1.79
C ILE A 139 9.59 3.53 -2.61
N ALA A 140 10.45 2.73 -2.00
CA ALA A 140 11.01 1.56 -2.65
C ALA A 140 10.82 0.28 -1.82
N PHE A 141 10.71 -0.85 -2.53
CA PHE A 141 10.42 -2.15 -1.95
C PHE A 141 11.39 -3.22 -2.44
N LYS A 142 11.83 -4.04 -1.49
CA LYS A 142 12.23 -5.43 -1.71
C LYS A 142 11.27 -6.28 -0.89
N PHE A 143 10.37 -7.02 -1.53
CA PHE A 143 9.55 -7.99 -0.80
C PHE A 143 10.34 -9.29 -0.60
N GLY A 144 10.15 -9.95 0.55
CA GLY A 144 10.67 -11.28 0.79
C GLY A 144 10.09 -12.28 -0.20
N ARG A 145 10.92 -13.18 -0.74
CA ARG A 145 10.49 -14.16 -1.75
C ARG A 145 9.81 -15.38 -1.13
N ASP A 146 10.11 -15.65 0.13
CA ASP A 146 9.52 -16.68 0.98
C ASP A 146 9.40 -16.16 2.44
N ARG A 147 9.13 -17.07 3.38
CA ARG A 147 8.92 -16.72 4.80
C ARG A 147 10.22 -16.39 5.55
N GLU A 148 11.36 -16.80 5.03
CA GLU A 148 12.66 -16.60 5.65
C GLU A 148 13.31 -15.31 5.13
N SER A 149 13.08 -14.97 3.86
CA SER A 149 13.55 -13.72 3.26
C SER A 149 12.92 -12.47 3.91
N LYS A 150 13.78 -11.52 4.29
CA LYS A 150 13.33 -10.22 4.83
C LYS A 150 12.79 -9.30 3.74
N SER A 151 11.67 -8.65 4.03
CA SER A 151 11.17 -7.52 3.25
C SER A 151 11.81 -6.22 3.73
N HIS A 152 12.10 -5.31 2.80
CA HIS A 152 12.61 -3.98 3.08
C HIS A 152 11.74 -2.93 2.40
N ILE A 153 11.48 -1.86 3.14
CA ILE A 153 10.86 -0.63 2.66
C ILE A 153 11.86 0.51 2.85
N THR A 154 12.03 1.34 1.82
CA THR A 154 12.82 2.56 1.89
C THR A 154 11.89 3.73 1.62
N VAL A 155 11.91 4.74 2.50
CA VAL A 155 11.04 5.91 2.48
C VAL A 155 11.90 7.13 2.23
N GLY A 156 11.54 7.94 1.24
CA GLY A 156 12.27 9.15 0.89
C GLY A 156 13.45 8.94 -0.07
N ASP A 157 13.82 7.68 -0.33
CA ASP A 157 14.93 7.27 -1.19
C ASP A 157 14.75 5.79 -1.62
N ASN A 158 15.76 5.23 -2.28
CA ASN A 158 15.94 3.82 -2.56
C ASN A 158 17.23 3.30 -1.91
N ASN A 159 17.43 1.99 -1.95
CA ASN A 159 18.63 1.34 -1.42
C ASN A 159 19.36 0.59 -2.55
N PRO A 160 20.42 1.18 -3.12
CA PRO A 160 21.20 0.58 -4.19
C PRO A 160 21.82 -0.77 -3.87
N SER A 161 22.00 -1.13 -2.58
CA SER A 161 22.53 -2.45 -2.23
C SER A 161 21.52 -3.59 -2.43
N LEU A 162 20.23 -3.29 -2.56
CA LEU A 162 19.15 -4.28 -2.68
C LEU A 162 18.83 -4.66 -4.13
N PHE A 163 19.44 -4.02 -5.12
CA PHE A 163 19.23 -4.31 -6.53
C PHE A 163 20.52 -4.27 -7.34
N VAL A 164 20.48 -4.88 -8.53
CA VAL A 164 21.59 -4.88 -9.49
C VAL A 164 21.11 -4.35 -10.84
N GLY A 165 22.05 -3.80 -11.61
CA GLY A 165 21.77 -3.25 -12.93
C GLY A 165 21.07 -1.89 -12.89
N LYS A 166 20.49 -1.50 -14.02
CA LYS A 166 19.82 -0.21 -14.18
C LYS A 166 18.33 -0.32 -13.85
N VAL A 167 17.80 0.71 -13.19
CA VAL A 167 16.35 0.86 -12.99
C VAL A 167 15.69 1.20 -14.32
N THR A 168 14.71 0.37 -14.72
CA THR A 168 13.87 0.63 -15.89
C THR A 168 12.62 1.39 -15.44
N TRP A 169 12.46 2.62 -15.93
CA TRP A 169 11.38 3.51 -15.52
C TRP A 169 10.21 3.50 -16.50
N SER A 170 8.99 3.45 -15.95
CA SER A 170 7.74 3.65 -16.67
C SER A 170 6.97 4.80 -16.05
N ASN A 171 6.51 5.74 -16.87
CA ASN A 171 5.59 6.78 -16.41
C ASN A 171 4.23 6.15 -16.10
N ALA A 172 3.65 6.50 -14.96
CA ALA A 172 2.31 6.06 -14.63
C ALA A 172 1.30 6.74 -15.54
N LEU A 173 0.41 5.95 -16.10
CA LEU A 173 -0.80 6.46 -16.74
C LEU A 173 -1.76 6.87 -15.62
N GLY A 174 -2.45 8.00 -15.78
CA GLY A 174 -3.52 8.38 -14.88
C GLY A 174 -4.65 7.34 -14.85
N PRO A 175 -5.75 7.58 -14.12
CA PRO A 175 -6.83 6.60 -13.95
C PRO A 175 -7.56 6.18 -15.24
N LYS A 176 -7.28 6.83 -16.38
CA LYS A 176 -7.82 6.49 -17.69
C LYS A 176 -6.80 5.64 -18.47
N ASN A 177 -7.27 4.57 -19.11
CA ASN A 177 -6.46 3.67 -19.96
C ASN A 177 -5.37 2.88 -19.20
N ILE A 178 -5.63 2.49 -17.96
CA ILE A 178 -4.73 1.62 -17.19
C ILE A 178 -4.57 0.28 -17.93
N ARG A 179 -3.35 -0.06 -18.33
CA ARG A 179 -3.00 -1.38 -18.89
C ARG A 179 -2.45 -2.34 -17.86
N ALA A 180 -1.87 -1.81 -16.79
CA ALA A 180 -1.41 -2.58 -15.65
C ALA A 180 -1.48 -1.70 -14.40
N LEU A 181 -2.05 -2.25 -13.33
CA LEU A 181 -1.99 -1.70 -11.98
C LEU A 181 -0.90 -2.44 -11.22
N ILE A 182 0.00 -1.72 -10.56
CA ILE A 182 0.99 -2.31 -9.66
C ILE A 182 0.41 -2.24 -8.25
N ASP A 183 0.10 -3.38 -7.64
CA ASP A 183 -0.73 -3.43 -6.44
C ASP A 183 -0.23 -4.41 -5.38
N SER A 184 0.53 -3.90 -4.41
CA SER A 184 1.00 -4.70 -3.27
C SER A 184 -0.11 -5.16 -2.32
N GLY A 185 -1.34 -4.63 -2.45
CA GLY A 185 -2.51 -5.07 -1.70
C GLY A 185 -3.03 -6.44 -2.14
N TYR A 186 -2.68 -6.89 -3.35
CA TYR A 186 -3.04 -8.22 -3.84
C TYR A 186 -1.89 -9.21 -3.68
N SER A 187 -2.19 -10.34 -3.03
CA SER A 187 -1.26 -11.47 -2.93
C SER A 187 -1.04 -12.20 -4.27
N TYR A 188 -1.91 -11.98 -5.26
CA TYR A 188 -1.88 -12.59 -6.59
C TYR A 188 -1.67 -11.52 -7.67
N SER A 189 -1.20 -11.94 -8.83
CA SER A 189 -1.31 -11.14 -10.05
C SER A 189 -2.52 -11.59 -10.85
N PHE A 190 -3.29 -10.64 -11.37
CA PHE A 190 -4.46 -10.92 -12.18
C PHE A 190 -4.22 -10.52 -13.62
N ALA A 191 -4.73 -11.34 -14.53
CA ALA A 191 -4.69 -11.09 -15.96
C ALA A 191 -6.02 -11.50 -16.61
N ASP A 192 -6.18 -11.13 -17.89
CA ASP A 192 -7.20 -11.73 -18.73
C ASP A 192 -7.07 -13.27 -18.75
N ASN A 193 -8.22 -13.96 -18.80
CA ASN A 193 -8.32 -15.41 -18.68
C ASN A 193 -7.46 -16.16 -19.70
N ASN A 194 -7.36 -15.65 -20.94
CA ASN A 194 -6.58 -16.30 -21.99
C ASN A 194 -5.07 -16.13 -21.77
N ILE A 195 -4.67 -15.04 -21.10
CA ILE A 195 -3.27 -14.80 -20.80
C ILE A 195 -2.84 -15.59 -19.55
N ALA A 196 -3.65 -15.57 -18.50
CA ALA A 196 -3.36 -16.27 -17.24
C ALA A 196 -3.08 -17.77 -17.46
N LYS A 197 -3.86 -18.43 -18.33
CA LYS A 197 -3.66 -19.85 -18.68
C LYS A 197 -2.33 -20.16 -19.36
N ASN A 198 -1.81 -19.21 -20.14
CA ASN A 198 -0.61 -19.41 -20.95
C ASN A 198 0.67 -18.94 -20.26
N ILE A 199 0.57 -18.11 -19.23
CA ILE A 199 1.71 -17.56 -18.49
C ILE A 199 2.58 -18.66 -17.85
N TYR A 200 1.94 -19.67 -17.25
CA TYR A 200 2.64 -20.74 -16.53
C TYR A 200 3.58 -21.55 -17.44
N LYS A 201 3.33 -21.55 -18.75
CA LYS A 201 4.16 -22.25 -19.75
C LYS A 201 5.41 -21.45 -20.16
N LYS A 202 5.47 -20.15 -19.84
CA LYS A 202 6.51 -19.22 -20.32
C LYS A 202 7.50 -18.79 -19.24
N ILE A 203 7.24 -19.09 -17.97
CA ILE A 203 8.08 -18.62 -16.87
C ILE A 203 9.05 -19.74 -16.46
N PRO A 204 10.38 -19.48 -16.51
CA PRO A 204 11.39 -20.53 -16.40
C PRO A 204 11.53 -21.10 -14.98
N ASN A 205 11.05 -20.40 -13.95
CA ASN A 205 11.17 -20.83 -12.56
C ASN A 205 9.82 -20.79 -11.83
N TYR A 206 9.40 -21.95 -11.32
CA TYR A 206 8.13 -22.09 -10.62
C TYR A 206 8.07 -21.27 -9.32
N LYS A 207 9.20 -21.02 -8.63
CA LYS A 207 9.22 -20.25 -7.38
C LYS A 207 8.79 -18.80 -7.57
N ASP A 208 8.98 -18.24 -8.77
CA ASP A 208 8.60 -16.87 -9.10
C ASP A 208 7.08 -16.71 -9.19
N ILE A 209 6.37 -17.81 -9.44
CA ILE A 209 4.95 -17.82 -9.79
C ILE A 209 4.11 -18.66 -8.83
N VAL A 210 4.73 -19.19 -7.77
CA VAL A 210 4.07 -20.02 -6.77
C VAL A 210 3.96 -19.24 -5.46
N ARG A 211 2.82 -19.41 -4.79
CA ARG A 211 2.67 -19.17 -3.36
C ARG A 211 2.98 -20.46 -2.61
N SER A 212 3.97 -20.44 -1.72
CA SER A 212 4.09 -21.47 -0.69
C SER A 212 2.88 -21.35 0.22
N ASN A 213 1.94 -22.29 0.12
CA ASN A 213 0.86 -22.41 1.08
C ASN A 213 0.96 -23.79 1.71
N ASP A 214 1.51 -23.86 2.93
CA ASP A 214 1.63 -25.12 3.69
C ASP A 214 0.27 -25.80 3.94
N GLN A 215 -0.84 -25.08 3.70
CA GLN A 215 -2.21 -25.56 3.86
C GLN A 215 -2.73 -26.43 2.70
N LEU A 216 -1.92 -26.72 1.69
CA LEU A 216 -2.34 -27.53 0.54
C LEU A 216 -1.68 -28.92 0.50
N ASN A 217 -1.32 -29.51 1.65
CA ASN A 217 -0.77 -30.88 1.73
C ASN A 217 0.38 -31.16 0.74
N GLY A 218 1.32 -30.22 0.61
CA GLY A 218 2.45 -30.34 -0.33
C GLY A 218 2.15 -29.88 -1.78
N LEU A 219 0.93 -29.43 -2.09
CA LEU A 219 0.59 -28.80 -3.35
C LEU A 219 0.93 -27.30 -3.33
N CYS A 220 1.37 -26.79 -4.48
CA CYS A 220 1.71 -25.39 -4.68
C CYS A 220 0.55 -24.66 -5.37
N ALA A 221 0.16 -23.48 -4.86
CA ALA A 221 -0.80 -22.62 -5.53
C ALA A 221 -0.11 -21.70 -6.53
N GLY A 222 -0.66 -21.58 -7.73
CA GLY A 222 -0.24 -20.59 -8.71
C GLY A 222 -0.57 -19.17 -8.24
N GLY A 223 0.38 -18.25 -8.43
CA GLY A 223 0.31 -16.84 -8.06
C GLY A 223 -0.40 -15.96 -9.09
N PHE A 224 -0.83 -16.52 -10.22
CA PHE A 224 -1.66 -15.83 -11.22
C PHE A 224 -3.10 -16.32 -11.18
N GLN A 225 -4.02 -15.37 -11.19
CA GLN A 225 -5.45 -15.63 -11.24
C GLN A 225 -6.10 -14.96 -12.47
N SER A 226 -7.19 -15.56 -12.90
CA SER A 226 -8.06 -15.07 -13.96
C SER A 226 -9.13 -14.15 -13.35
N GLY A 227 -9.49 -13.06 -14.02
CA GLY A 227 -10.50 -12.11 -13.51
C GLY A 227 -9.98 -10.70 -13.24
N GLY A 228 -8.85 -10.32 -13.85
CA GLY A 228 -8.42 -8.92 -13.88
C GLY A 228 -9.36 -8.04 -14.72
N PRO A 229 -9.23 -6.71 -14.65
CA PRO A 229 -10.02 -5.80 -15.48
C PRO A 229 -9.80 -6.09 -16.96
N SER A 230 -10.86 -6.02 -17.78
CA SER A 230 -10.77 -6.31 -19.22
C SER A 230 -9.70 -5.46 -19.89
N GLY A 231 -8.72 -6.11 -20.53
CA GLY A 231 -7.60 -5.43 -21.20
C GLY A 231 -6.51 -4.88 -20.27
N ALA A 232 -6.56 -5.17 -18.96
CA ALA A 232 -5.57 -4.71 -17.99
C ALA A 232 -5.08 -5.82 -17.04
N TRP A 233 -3.92 -5.58 -16.45
CA TRP A 233 -3.30 -6.46 -15.46
C TRP A 233 -3.39 -5.86 -14.06
N ILE A 234 -3.40 -6.72 -13.05
CA ILE A 234 -2.99 -6.37 -11.69
C ILE A 234 -1.70 -7.13 -11.41
N LEU A 235 -0.60 -6.41 -11.23
CA LEU A 235 0.70 -6.97 -10.88
C LEU A 235 0.86 -6.87 -9.36
N GLY A 236 0.48 -7.94 -8.67
CA GLY A 236 0.52 -8.03 -7.21
C GLY A 236 1.82 -8.60 -6.67
N LEU A 237 1.79 -9.14 -5.44
CA LEU A 237 2.97 -9.68 -4.76
C LEU A 237 3.64 -10.83 -5.52
N THR A 238 2.90 -11.59 -6.33
CA THR A 238 3.48 -12.59 -7.26
C THR A 238 4.52 -11.97 -8.19
N PHE A 239 4.27 -10.76 -8.71
CA PHE A 239 5.24 -10.03 -9.51
C PHE A 239 6.26 -9.29 -8.61
N LEU A 240 5.76 -8.52 -7.64
CA LEU A 240 6.58 -7.59 -6.85
C LEU A 240 7.65 -8.26 -5.98
N LYS A 241 7.47 -9.54 -5.60
CA LYS A 241 8.51 -10.28 -4.87
C LYS A 241 9.75 -10.60 -5.72
N ASN A 242 9.68 -10.49 -7.04
CA ASN A 242 10.77 -10.85 -7.94
C ASN A 242 11.55 -9.64 -8.48
N VAL A 243 11.16 -8.43 -8.10
CA VAL A 243 11.78 -7.19 -8.57
C VAL A 243 11.98 -6.20 -7.43
N TYR A 244 13.06 -5.43 -7.50
CA TYR A 244 13.15 -4.21 -6.71
C TYR A 244 12.25 -3.16 -7.35
N SER A 245 11.36 -2.57 -6.56
CA SER A 245 10.33 -1.66 -7.08
C SER A 245 10.48 -0.28 -6.46
N ILE A 246 10.49 0.77 -7.27
CA ILE A 246 10.58 2.17 -6.83
C ILE A 246 9.36 2.92 -7.34
N PHE A 247 8.62 3.58 -6.47
CA PHE A 247 7.49 4.43 -6.80
C PHE A 247 7.87 5.87 -6.46
N GLU A 248 7.78 6.75 -7.45
CA GLU A 248 8.21 8.13 -7.31
C GLU A 248 7.15 9.09 -7.82
N GLN A 249 6.95 10.17 -7.07
CA GLN A 249 6.11 11.29 -7.46
C GLN A 249 6.96 12.57 -7.55
N TYR A 250 6.86 13.25 -8.70
CA TYR A 250 7.46 14.57 -8.87
C TYR A 250 6.60 15.64 -8.20
N GLN A 251 7.20 16.42 -7.29
CA GLN A 251 6.52 17.41 -6.44
C GLN A 251 5.57 18.35 -7.20
N ASN A 252 5.92 18.77 -8.43
CA ASN A 252 5.26 19.91 -9.08
C ASN A 252 4.34 19.54 -10.26
N ARG A 253 4.10 18.26 -10.59
CA ARG A 253 3.42 17.92 -11.85
C ARG A 253 2.37 16.79 -11.82
N ASN A 254 1.98 16.26 -10.66
CA ASN A 254 1.13 15.05 -10.61
C ASN A 254 1.67 13.94 -11.53
N ARG A 255 3.00 13.90 -11.70
CA ARG A 255 3.68 12.93 -12.54
C ARG A 255 4.23 11.85 -11.62
N PHE A 256 3.79 10.64 -11.88
CA PHE A 256 4.20 9.46 -11.15
C PHE A 256 4.98 8.57 -12.11
N ARG A 257 6.00 7.90 -11.59
CA ARG A 257 6.69 6.85 -12.33
C ARG A 257 6.96 5.68 -11.40
N VAL A 258 7.02 4.50 -12.00
CA VAL A 258 7.42 3.27 -11.35
C VAL A 258 8.69 2.76 -12.01
N GLY A 259 9.66 2.38 -11.20
CA GLY A 259 10.94 1.83 -11.60
C GLY A 259 11.06 0.39 -11.14
N PHE A 260 11.59 -0.47 -12.00
CA PHE A 260 11.92 -1.85 -11.65
C PHE A 260 13.39 -2.16 -11.92
N ALA A 261 14.00 -2.93 -11.04
CA ALA A 261 15.34 -3.48 -11.20
C ALA A 261 15.41 -4.94 -10.69
N SER A 262 16.44 -5.67 -11.12
CA SER A 262 16.68 -7.03 -10.64
C SER A 262 17.13 -7.01 -9.18
N LEU A 263 16.60 -7.93 -8.37
CA LEU A 263 16.99 -8.05 -6.96
C LEU A 263 18.47 -8.44 -6.82
N ASN A 264 19.15 -7.85 -5.83
CA ASN A 264 20.45 -8.34 -5.40
C ASN A 264 20.24 -9.52 -4.45
N MET A 265 20.43 -10.75 -4.94
CA MET A 265 20.23 -11.97 -4.15
C MET A 265 21.27 -12.16 -3.04
N ASN A 266 22.39 -11.40 -3.06
CA ASN A 266 23.42 -11.47 -2.03
C ASN A 266 23.17 -10.49 -0.85
N SER A 267 22.02 -9.80 -0.85
CA SER A 267 21.69 -8.71 0.10
C SER A 267 20.74 -9.15 1.23
N GLU A 268 20.72 -10.43 1.59
CA GLU A 268 19.81 -10.99 2.61
C GLU A 268 20.32 -10.86 4.05
#